data_AF-A0A2E1CVY1-F1
#
_entry.id   AF-A0A2E1CVY1-F1
#
_cell.length_a   1.000
_cell.length_b   1.000
_cell.length_c   1.000
_cell.angle_alpha   90.00
_cell.angle_beta   90.00
_cell.angle_gamma   90.00
#
_symmetry.space_group_name_H-M   'P 1'
#
loop_
_entity.id
_entity.type
_entity.pdbx_description
1 polymer ?
#
loop_
_entity_poly.entity_id
_entity_poly.type
_entity_poly.pdbx_seq_one_letter_code
_entity_poly.pdbx_strand_id
1 'polypeptide(L)'
;MPRRRGRQYGEKPIYYHRNRNNEVADSVTQTDIITEILQQHQGLEGPLLPILHATQDRLGYIPDDAIPQIAEALNISVAEVHGVISFYHVFRTTPPAANVLQYCRAEACQSMGSQQLESLLTERFDIDPQHGGQTDTLTLEPVYCMGNCARPPSVRLNGKLHSRVTTETLDSLLAQLPDTAETKA
;
A
#
# COMPACT_ATOMS: atom_id res chain seq x y z
N MET A 1 12.71 -26.83 30.29
CA MET A 1 12.91 -26.07 29.02
C MET A 1 12.28 -24.68 29.19
N PRO A 2 13.05 -23.59 29.19
CA PRO A 2 12.49 -22.25 29.38
C PRO A 2 11.84 -21.78 28.07
N ARG A 3 10.56 -21.40 28.14
CA ARG A 3 9.78 -20.82 27.05
C ARG A 3 10.39 -19.46 26.66
N ARG A 4 10.81 -19.30 25.41
CA ARG A 4 11.25 -18.00 24.85
C ARG A 4 10.08 -17.02 24.89
N ARG A 5 10.23 -15.93 25.64
CA ARG A 5 9.27 -14.81 25.66
C ARG A 5 9.35 -14.09 24.31
N GLY A 6 8.20 -13.92 23.66
CA GLY A 6 8.07 -13.11 22.44
C GLY A 6 8.50 -11.67 22.71
N ARG A 7 9.30 -11.11 21.79
CA ARG A 7 9.58 -9.68 21.75
C ARG A 7 8.30 -8.97 21.33
N GLN A 8 7.70 -8.22 22.24
CA GLN A 8 6.67 -7.23 21.92
C GLN A 8 7.38 -6.04 21.27
N TYR A 9 7.17 -5.85 19.96
CA TYR A 9 7.47 -4.58 19.32
C TYR A 9 6.38 -3.61 19.77
N GLY A 10 6.76 -2.65 20.63
CA GLY A 10 5.88 -1.60 21.12
C GLY A 10 5.65 -0.57 20.03
N GLU A 11 4.44 -0.54 19.49
CA GLU A 11 3.94 0.54 18.66
C GLU A 11 3.80 1.80 19.54
N LYS A 12 4.54 2.86 19.20
CA LYS A 12 4.21 4.22 19.63
C LYS A 12 3.71 4.99 18.40
N PRO A 13 2.47 5.47 18.39
CA PRO A 13 1.97 6.27 17.29
C PRO A 13 2.62 7.66 17.34
N ILE A 14 3.31 8.05 16.27
CA ILE A 14 3.76 9.43 16.07
C ILE A 14 2.61 10.19 15.41
N TYR A 15 1.81 10.88 16.24
CA TYR A 15 0.80 11.82 15.76
C TYR A 15 1.51 13.13 15.36
N TYR A 16 1.41 13.53 14.09
CA TYR A 16 1.90 14.82 13.60
C TYR A 16 0.91 15.93 13.96
N HIS A 17 1.22 16.72 14.98
CA HIS A 17 0.59 18.01 15.22
C HIS A 17 1.34 19.10 14.46
N ARG A 18 0.69 19.72 13.47
CA ARG A 18 1.23 20.80 12.65
C ARG A 18 1.13 22.13 13.43
N ASN A 19 2.27 22.67 13.89
CA ASN A 19 2.32 24.02 14.44
C ASN A 19 2.75 25.04 13.36
N ARG A 20 1.95 26.10 13.22
CA ARG A 20 2.22 27.31 12.43
C ARG A 20 3.23 28.18 13.20
N ASN A 21 4.41 28.43 12.63
CA ASN A 21 5.02 29.76 12.45
C ASN A 21 6.50 29.63 12.01
N ASN A 22 6.88 30.53 11.11
CA ASN A 22 8.10 30.61 10.31
C ASN A 22 9.40 30.76 11.15
N GLU A 23 10.34 29.82 11.05
CA GLU A 23 11.82 29.96 11.24
C GLU A 23 12.51 28.56 11.19
N VAL A 24 13.07 28.19 10.02
CA VAL A 24 14.03 27.09 9.72
C VAL A 24 13.95 25.77 10.54
N ALA A 25 13.25 24.73 10.04
CA ALA A 25 13.40 23.32 10.49
C ALA A 25 12.73 22.26 9.56
N ASP A 26 13.53 21.24 9.16
CA ASP A 26 13.20 19.88 8.68
C ASP A 26 12.06 19.64 7.66
N SER A 27 12.36 19.79 6.37
CA SER A 27 11.66 19.01 5.32
C SER A 27 12.48 17.75 5.04
N VAL A 28 12.15 16.64 5.70
CA VAL A 28 12.77 15.33 5.42
C VAL A 28 12.62 15.01 3.93
N THR A 29 13.73 14.84 3.23
CA THR A 29 13.73 14.53 1.80
C THR A 29 13.51 13.04 1.57
N GLN A 30 13.11 12.65 0.36
CA GLN A 30 12.95 11.25 -0.02
C GLN A 30 14.24 10.44 0.22
N THR A 31 15.39 11.02 -0.12
CA THR A 31 16.72 10.44 0.13
C THR A 31 16.97 10.22 1.63
N ASP A 32 16.54 11.14 2.50
CA ASP A 32 16.67 10.98 3.95
C ASP A 32 15.83 9.79 4.46
N ILE A 33 14.63 9.62 3.90
CA ILE A 33 13.73 8.49 4.22
C ILE A 33 14.38 7.16 3.83
N ILE A 34 14.92 7.05 2.62
CA ILE A 34 15.62 5.84 2.15
C ILE A 34 16.84 5.55 3.01
N THR A 35 17.64 6.58 3.32
CA THR A 35 18.83 6.45 4.17
C THR A 35 18.46 5.90 5.56
N GLU A 36 17.40 6.43 6.17
CA GLU A 36 16.90 5.95 7.47
C GLU A 36 16.45 4.48 7.38
N ILE A 37 15.71 4.11 6.34
CA ILE A 37 15.27 2.71 6.12
C ILE A 37 16.48 1.79 5.99
N LEU A 38 17.47 2.17 5.18
CA LEU A 38 18.69 1.38 4.99
C LEU A 38 19.41 1.18 6.33
N GLN A 39 19.54 2.23 7.13
CA GLN A 39 20.16 2.16 8.45
C GLN A 39 19.41 1.21 9.41
N GLN A 40 18.08 1.26 9.41
CA GLN A 40 17.24 0.37 10.24
C GLN A 40 17.39 -1.12 9.89
N HIS A 41 17.78 -1.43 8.65
CA HIS A 41 17.88 -2.79 8.13
C HIS A 41 19.33 -3.29 8.01
N GLN A 42 20.31 -2.54 8.50
CA GLN A 42 21.71 -2.96 8.50
C GLN A 42 21.94 -4.26 9.27
N GLY A 43 22.77 -5.14 8.71
CA GLY A 43 23.14 -6.42 9.34
C GLY A 43 22.08 -7.51 9.27
N LEU A 44 20.94 -7.26 8.62
CA LEU A 44 19.98 -8.31 8.28
C LEU A 44 20.49 -9.13 7.10
N GLU A 45 20.31 -10.45 7.17
CA GLU A 45 20.58 -11.35 6.04
C GLU A 45 19.42 -11.27 5.04
N GLY A 46 19.71 -10.96 3.77
CA GLY A 46 18.70 -10.77 2.72
C GLY A 46 17.76 -9.56 2.95
N PRO A 47 18.27 -8.33 3.15
CA PRO A 47 17.46 -7.19 3.60
C PRO A 47 16.63 -6.53 2.49
N LEU A 48 16.82 -6.90 1.22
CA LEU A 48 16.20 -6.22 0.08
C LEU A 48 14.67 -6.18 0.18
N LEU A 49 14.01 -7.32 0.40
CA LEU A 49 12.54 -7.35 0.51
C LEU A 49 12.01 -6.49 1.68
N PRO A 50 12.54 -6.61 2.91
CA PRO A 50 12.19 -5.71 4.01
C PRO A 50 12.38 -4.22 3.67
N ILE A 51 13.48 -3.86 3.02
CA ILE A 51 13.77 -2.47 2.62
C ILE A 51 12.74 -1.96 1.60
N LEU A 52 12.40 -2.76 0.58
CA LEU A 52 11.40 -2.39 -0.42
C LEU A 52 10.01 -2.22 0.22
N HIS A 53 9.64 -3.11 1.17
CA HIS A 53 8.40 -2.96 1.94
C HIS A 53 8.40 -1.69 2.77
N ALA A 54 9.45 -1.43 3.56
CA ALA A 54 9.57 -0.23 4.37
C ALA A 54 9.56 1.06 3.52
N THR A 55 10.16 1.01 2.33
CA THR A 55 10.14 2.11 1.36
C THR A 55 8.72 2.41 0.91
N GLN A 56 8.00 1.38 0.43
CA GLN A 56 6.61 1.53 0.01
C GLN A 56 5.69 1.92 1.16
N ASP A 57 5.88 1.40 2.37
CA ASP A 57 5.05 1.73 3.53
C ASP A 57 5.20 3.19 3.94
N ARG A 58 6.40 3.76 3.77
CA ARG A 58 6.68 5.18 4.08
C ARG A 58 6.31 6.14 2.96
N LEU A 59 6.49 5.74 1.70
CA LEU A 59 6.34 6.62 0.54
C LEU A 59 5.08 6.34 -0.29
N GLY A 60 4.38 5.23 -0.03
CA GLY A 60 3.22 4.74 -0.78
C GLY A 60 3.57 3.95 -2.05
N TYR A 61 4.80 4.07 -2.53
CA TYR A 61 5.35 3.39 -3.71
C TYR A 61 6.89 3.32 -3.60
N ILE A 62 7.56 2.76 -4.60
CA ILE A 62 9.01 2.70 -4.71
C ILE A 62 9.45 3.68 -5.80
N PRO A 63 10.01 4.83 -5.42
CA PRO A 63 10.55 5.80 -6.38
C PRO A 63 11.75 5.25 -7.16
N ASP A 64 11.90 5.68 -8.42
CA ASP A 64 12.99 5.23 -9.29
C ASP A 64 14.38 5.60 -8.76
N ASP A 65 14.52 6.72 -8.04
CA ASP A 65 15.77 7.16 -7.42
C ASP A 65 16.12 6.39 -6.13
N ALA A 66 15.17 5.67 -5.51
CA ALA A 66 15.41 4.78 -4.39
C ALA A 66 16.14 3.50 -4.83
N ILE A 67 15.86 3.03 -6.05
CA ILE A 67 16.44 1.80 -6.62
C ILE A 67 17.97 1.82 -6.65
N PRO A 68 18.65 2.83 -7.24
CA PRO A 68 20.11 2.88 -7.24
C PRO A 68 20.69 3.03 -5.82
N GLN A 69 20.03 3.76 -4.92
CA GLN A 69 20.47 3.91 -3.53
C GLN A 69 20.44 2.56 -2.78
N ILE A 70 19.38 1.78 -2.96
CA ILE A 70 19.24 0.46 -2.36
C ILE A 70 20.26 -0.51 -2.97
N ALA A 71 20.46 -0.48 -4.29
CA ALA A 71 21.43 -1.32 -4.97
C ALA A 71 22.86 -1.08 -4.47
N GLU A 72 23.25 0.20 -4.36
CA GLU A 72 24.55 0.61 -3.83
C GLU A 72 24.74 0.16 -2.37
N ALA A 73 23.75 0.44 -1.51
CA ALA A 73 23.83 0.12 -0.08
C ALA A 73 23.93 -1.39 0.20
N LEU A 74 23.34 -2.22 -0.66
CA LEU A 74 23.35 -3.68 -0.53
C LEU A 74 24.47 -4.34 -1.35
N ASN A 75 25.24 -3.56 -2.12
CA ASN A 75 26.28 -4.05 -3.04
C ASN A 75 25.74 -5.12 -4.01
N ILE A 76 24.60 -4.82 -4.63
CA ILE A 76 23.96 -5.62 -5.68
C ILE A 76 23.69 -4.76 -6.92
N SER A 77 23.32 -5.36 -8.04
CA SER A 77 23.00 -4.61 -9.26
C SER A 77 21.61 -3.98 -9.20
N VAL A 78 21.45 -2.85 -9.89
CA VAL A 78 20.15 -2.22 -10.13
C VAL A 78 19.18 -3.20 -10.82
N ALA A 79 19.69 -4.06 -11.69
CA ALA A 79 18.90 -5.10 -12.36
C ALA A 79 18.33 -6.13 -11.39
N GLU A 80 19.07 -6.52 -10.34
CA GLU A 80 18.55 -7.41 -9.29
C GLU A 80 17.43 -6.76 -8.50
N VAL A 81 17.57 -5.48 -8.14
CA VAL A 81 16.50 -4.74 -7.45
C VAL A 81 15.25 -4.64 -8.33
N HIS A 82 15.39 -4.24 -9.59
CA HIS A 82 14.27 -4.24 -10.55
C HIS A 82 13.66 -5.63 -10.74
N GLY A 83 14.49 -6.67 -10.78
CA GLY A 83 14.04 -8.06 -10.86
C GLY A 83 13.12 -8.43 -9.70
N VAL A 84 13.47 -8.04 -8.48
CA VAL A 84 12.61 -8.25 -7.30
C VAL A 84 11.33 -7.42 -7.36
N ILE A 85 11.43 -6.12 -7.70
CA ILE A 85 10.26 -5.23 -7.81
C ILE A 85 9.26 -5.77 -8.84
N SER A 86 9.74 -6.16 -10.02
CA SER A 86 8.89 -6.70 -11.09
C SER A 86 8.32 -8.08 -10.80
N PHE A 87 9.01 -8.90 -10.00
CA PHE A 87 8.54 -10.23 -9.63
C PHE A 87 7.38 -10.18 -8.63
N TYR A 88 7.41 -9.25 -7.68
CA TYR A 88 6.38 -9.14 -6.64
C TYR A 88 5.35 -8.06 -6.96
N HIS A 89 4.14 -8.47 -7.35
CA HIS A 89 3.01 -7.58 -7.66
C HIS A 89 2.60 -6.61 -6.55
N VAL A 90 3.07 -6.82 -5.32
CA VAL A 90 2.77 -5.93 -4.18
C VAL A 90 3.54 -4.61 -4.23
N PHE A 91 4.61 -4.52 -5.02
CA PHE A 91 5.41 -3.30 -5.15
C PHE A 91 4.91 -2.42 -6.28
N ARG A 92 4.63 -1.17 -5.96
CA ARG A 92 4.23 -0.11 -6.88
C ARG A 92 5.44 0.73 -7.25
N THR A 93 5.62 0.99 -8.53
CA THR A 93 6.65 1.92 -9.03
C THR A 93 6.08 3.29 -9.38
N THR A 94 4.76 3.43 -9.33
CA THR A 94 4.05 4.69 -9.52
C THR A 94 3.27 5.06 -8.26
N PRO A 95 3.13 6.36 -7.97
CA PRO A 95 2.35 6.80 -6.81
C PRO A 95 0.87 6.42 -6.99
N PRO A 96 0.25 5.75 -6.00
CA PRO A 96 -1.18 5.51 -6.02
C PRO A 96 -1.94 6.84 -5.86
N ALA A 97 -3.23 6.82 -6.18
CA ALA A 97 -4.13 7.90 -5.81
C ALA A 97 -4.27 7.99 -4.28
N ALA A 98 -4.88 9.08 -3.80
CA ALA A 98 -5.08 9.33 -2.38
C ALA A 98 -5.84 8.19 -1.66
N ASN A 99 -6.69 7.47 -2.40
CA ASN A 99 -7.40 6.31 -1.89
C ASN A 99 -7.05 5.06 -2.71
N VAL A 100 -6.93 3.93 -2.03
CA VAL A 100 -6.69 2.61 -2.64
C VAL A 100 -7.79 1.66 -2.18
N LEU A 101 -8.62 1.21 -3.13
CA LEU A 101 -9.59 0.14 -2.92
C LEU A 101 -9.07 -1.14 -3.56
N GLN A 102 -8.86 -2.14 -2.73
CA GLN A 102 -8.57 -3.50 -3.16
C GLN A 102 -9.83 -4.35 -3.03
N TYR A 103 -10.13 -5.20 -4.01
CA TYR A 103 -11.28 -6.11 -3.96
C TYR A 103 -10.87 -7.56 -4.19
N CYS A 104 -11.43 -8.46 -3.38
CA CYS A 104 -11.07 -9.87 -3.39
C CYS A 104 -11.76 -10.61 -4.55
N ARG A 105 -10.95 -11.30 -5.37
CA ARG A 105 -11.39 -12.07 -6.54
C ARG A 105 -11.25 -13.58 -6.37
N ALA A 106 -10.97 -14.08 -5.17
CA ALA A 106 -10.91 -15.51 -4.88
C ALA A 106 -12.32 -16.14 -4.92
N GLU A 107 -12.35 -17.45 -5.07
CA GLU A 107 -13.54 -18.26 -5.34
C GLU A 107 -14.62 -18.09 -4.29
N ALA A 108 -14.24 -17.95 -3.01
CA ALA A 108 -15.17 -17.74 -1.91
C ALA A 108 -15.91 -16.39 -2.01
N CYS A 109 -15.25 -15.34 -2.50
CA CYS A 109 -15.89 -14.05 -2.72
C CYS A 109 -16.75 -14.07 -3.99
N GLN A 110 -16.27 -14.71 -5.06
CA GLN A 110 -17.05 -14.87 -6.29
C GLN A 110 -18.35 -15.65 -6.06
N SER A 111 -18.29 -16.75 -5.30
CA SER A 111 -19.45 -17.57 -4.93
C SER A 111 -20.51 -16.80 -4.14
N MET A 112 -20.12 -15.67 -3.54
CA MET A 112 -20.98 -14.79 -2.74
C MET A 112 -21.29 -13.47 -3.46
N GLY A 113 -21.07 -13.41 -4.78
CA GLY A 113 -21.50 -12.30 -5.63
C GLY A 113 -20.49 -11.15 -5.74
N SER A 114 -19.20 -11.34 -5.46
CA SER A 114 -18.20 -10.26 -5.62
C SER A 114 -18.13 -9.71 -7.04
N GLN A 115 -18.52 -10.49 -8.05
CA GLN A 115 -18.62 -10.01 -9.44
C GLN A 115 -19.56 -8.81 -9.60
N GLN A 116 -20.61 -8.70 -8.78
CA GLN A 116 -21.51 -7.53 -8.80
C GLN A 116 -20.79 -6.27 -8.29
N LEU A 117 -19.88 -6.43 -7.32
CA LEU A 117 -19.02 -5.34 -6.86
C LEU A 117 -18.02 -4.94 -7.96
N GLU A 118 -17.45 -5.91 -8.65
CA GLU A 118 -16.54 -5.67 -9.79
C GLU A 118 -17.24 -4.88 -10.90
N SER A 119 -18.45 -5.29 -11.30
CA SER A 119 -19.26 -4.57 -12.30
C SER A 119 -19.58 -3.15 -11.89
N LEU A 120 -20.01 -2.93 -10.63
CA LEU A 120 -20.27 -1.59 -10.10
C LEU A 120 -19.02 -0.69 -10.21
N LEU A 121 -17.86 -1.21 -9.84
CA LEU A 121 -16.59 -0.46 -9.90
C LEU A 121 -16.19 -0.14 -11.34
N THR A 122 -16.30 -1.10 -12.26
CA THR A 122 -16.00 -0.90 -13.68
C THR A 122 -16.93 0.12 -14.31
N GLU A 123 -18.24 0.02 -14.09
CA GLU A 123 -19.22 0.96 -14.63
C GLU A 123 -19.01 2.39 -14.10
N ARG A 124 -18.66 2.51 -12.81
CA ARG A 124 -18.53 3.81 -12.15
C ARG A 124 -17.23 4.54 -12.49
N PHE A 125 -16.13 3.81 -12.65
CA PHE A 125 -14.81 4.41 -12.81
C PHE A 125 -14.20 4.19 -14.20
N ASP A 126 -14.89 3.49 -15.10
CA ASP A 126 -14.43 3.17 -16.46
C ASP A 126 -13.05 2.48 -16.48
N ILE A 127 -12.89 1.48 -15.62
CA ILE A 127 -11.64 0.73 -15.47
C ILE A 127 -11.79 -0.78 -15.70
N ASP A 128 -10.70 -1.42 -16.09
CA ASP A 128 -10.62 -2.87 -16.30
C ASP A 128 -10.82 -3.64 -14.97
N PRO A 129 -11.83 -4.53 -14.87
CA PRO A 129 -12.09 -5.31 -13.66
C PRO A 129 -11.04 -6.40 -13.37
N GLN A 130 -10.20 -6.74 -14.34
CA GLN A 130 -9.18 -7.78 -14.20
C GLN A 130 -7.81 -7.23 -13.81
N HIS A 131 -7.49 -6.04 -14.32
CA HIS A 131 -6.18 -5.41 -14.11
C HIS A 131 -6.23 -4.23 -13.14
N GLY A 132 -7.43 -3.74 -12.82
CA GLY A 132 -7.60 -2.54 -12.00
C GLY A 132 -7.36 -1.27 -12.81
N GLY A 133 -7.16 -0.17 -12.09
CA GLY A 133 -6.94 1.12 -12.71
C GLY A 133 -6.78 2.22 -11.66
N GLN A 134 -6.54 3.44 -12.14
CA GLN A 134 -6.37 4.60 -11.27
C GLN A 134 -7.09 5.80 -11.88
N THR A 135 -7.81 6.50 -11.02
CA THR A 135 -8.37 7.83 -11.25
C THR A 135 -7.58 8.83 -10.41
N ASP A 136 -7.91 10.12 -10.50
CA ASP A 136 -7.23 11.16 -9.70
C ASP A 136 -7.36 10.93 -8.18
N THR A 137 -8.47 10.33 -7.74
CA THR A 137 -8.81 10.19 -6.32
C THR A 137 -8.80 8.75 -5.81
N LEU A 138 -8.85 7.75 -6.70
CA LEU A 138 -8.97 6.35 -6.35
C LEU A 138 -8.15 5.43 -7.26
N THR A 139 -7.32 4.59 -6.65
CA THR A 139 -6.69 3.41 -7.25
C THR A 139 -7.52 2.18 -6.91
N LEU A 140 -7.82 1.37 -7.92
CA LEU A 140 -8.61 0.16 -7.84
C LEU A 140 -7.73 -1.03 -8.16
N GLU A 141 -7.62 -1.97 -7.21
CA GLU A 141 -6.70 -3.09 -7.30
C GLU A 141 -7.43 -4.43 -7.13
N PRO A 142 -7.48 -5.25 -8.18
CA PRO A 142 -7.93 -6.64 -8.03
C PRO A 142 -6.88 -7.40 -7.22
N VAL A 143 -7.31 -8.00 -6.10
CA VAL A 143 -6.47 -8.88 -5.29
C VAL A 143 -7.09 -10.26 -5.31
N TYR A 144 -6.27 -11.30 -5.51
CA TYR A 144 -6.79 -12.65 -5.58
C TYR A 144 -7.41 -13.07 -4.24
N CYS A 145 -6.63 -13.26 -3.17
CA CYS A 145 -7.15 -13.70 -1.88
C CYS A 145 -6.75 -12.76 -0.73
N MET A 146 -7.72 -12.37 0.09
CA MET A 146 -7.49 -11.58 1.31
C MET A 146 -7.52 -12.42 2.60
N GLY A 147 -7.60 -13.74 2.50
CA GLY A 147 -7.63 -14.65 3.64
C GLY A 147 -8.88 -14.54 4.53
N ASN A 148 -9.94 -13.87 4.06
CA ASN A 148 -11.15 -13.59 4.84
C ASN A 148 -12.38 -14.40 4.36
N CYS A 149 -12.15 -15.64 3.94
CA CYS A 149 -13.16 -16.50 3.30
C CYS A 149 -14.34 -16.88 4.23
N ALA A 150 -14.24 -16.64 5.54
CA ALA A 150 -15.34 -16.82 6.48
C ALA A 150 -16.40 -15.71 6.42
N ARG A 151 -16.06 -14.54 5.84
CA ARG A 151 -16.97 -13.38 5.74
C ARG A 151 -16.93 -12.66 4.37
N PRO A 152 -17.09 -13.40 3.25
CA PRO A 152 -17.15 -12.82 1.90
C PRO A 152 -18.45 -12.01 1.65
N PRO A 153 -18.50 -11.17 0.61
CA PRO A 153 -17.36 -10.63 -0.15
C PRO A 153 -16.49 -9.70 0.71
N SER A 154 -15.20 -9.59 0.38
CA SER A 154 -14.24 -8.74 1.11
C SER A 154 -13.63 -7.69 0.20
N VAL A 155 -13.52 -6.47 0.72
CA VAL A 155 -12.75 -5.38 0.12
C VAL A 155 -11.84 -4.76 1.17
N ARG A 156 -10.76 -4.12 0.75
CA ARG A 156 -9.87 -3.36 1.62
C ARG A 156 -9.78 -1.93 1.10
N LEU A 157 -10.13 -0.96 1.93
CA LEU A 157 -10.06 0.46 1.59
C LEU A 157 -9.02 1.12 2.47
N ASN A 158 -7.97 1.70 1.88
CA ASN A 158 -6.86 2.37 2.59
C ASN A 158 -6.29 1.51 3.72
N GLY A 159 -6.06 0.22 3.44
CA GLY A 159 -5.54 -0.75 4.42
C GLY A 159 -6.60 -1.37 5.36
N LYS A 160 -7.80 -0.79 5.46
CA LYS A 160 -8.87 -1.31 6.33
C LYS A 160 -9.70 -2.37 5.64
N LEU A 161 -9.79 -3.56 6.25
CA LEU A 161 -10.58 -4.68 5.71
C LEU A 161 -12.06 -4.52 6.04
N HIS A 162 -12.90 -4.72 5.03
CA HIS A 162 -14.36 -4.74 5.11
C HIS A 162 -14.88 -6.11 4.67
N SER A 163 -15.91 -6.60 5.35
CA SER A 163 -16.46 -7.96 5.17
C SER A 163 -17.96 -7.91 4.89
N ARG A 164 -18.49 -8.95 4.24
CA ARG A 164 -19.91 -9.04 3.83
C ARG A 164 -20.35 -7.80 3.05
N VAL A 165 -19.49 -7.37 2.14
CA VAL A 165 -19.69 -6.15 1.37
C VAL A 165 -20.74 -6.42 0.30
N THR A 166 -21.80 -5.61 0.32
CA THR A 166 -22.80 -5.51 -0.76
C THR A 166 -22.53 -4.26 -1.59
N THR A 167 -23.18 -4.13 -2.75
CA THR A 167 -23.13 -2.94 -3.60
C THR A 167 -23.48 -1.66 -2.84
N GLU A 168 -24.50 -1.70 -1.98
CA GLU A 168 -24.93 -0.53 -1.20
C GLU A 168 -23.89 -0.13 -0.14
N THR A 169 -23.30 -1.13 0.52
CA THR A 169 -22.23 -0.85 1.49
C THR A 169 -20.97 -0.36 0.81
N LEU A 170 -20.66 -0.86 -0.40
CA LEU A 170 -19.53 -0.40 -1.20
C LEU A 170 -19.72 1.04 -1.64
N ASP A 171 -20.90 1.40 -2.14
CA ASP A 171 -21.22 2.79 -2.49
C ASP A 171 -21.12 3.71 -1.28
N SER A 172 -21.60 3.26 -0.12
CA SER A 172 -21.49 4.02 1.13
C SER A 172 -20.04 4.23 1.55
N LEU A 173 -19.16 3.24 1.33
CA LEU A 173 -17.72 3.38 1.59
C LEU A 173 -17.07 4.37 0.63
N LEU A 174 -17.40 4.29 -0.66
CA LEU A 174 -16.86 5.19 -1.69
C LEU A 174 -17.34 6.63 -1.50
N ALA A 175 -18.57 6.83 -1.06
CA ALA A 175 -19.13 8.16 -0.78
C ALA A 175 -18.46 8.87 0.42
N GLN A 176 -17.75 8.13 1.28
CA GLN A 176 -16.99 8.71 2.39
C GLN A 176 -15.59 9.15 1.97
N LEU A 177 -15.17 8.85 0.75
CA LEU A 177 -13.86 9.24 0.26
C LEU A 177 -13.82 10.75 0.04
N PRO A 178 -12.80 11.44 0.56
CA PRO A 178 -12.62 12.85 0.25
C PRO A 178 -12.33 13.01 -1.25
N ASP A 179 -13.03 13.94 -1.90
CA ASP A 179 -12.69 14.43 -3.24
C ASP A 179 -11.37 15.21 -3.13
N THR A 180 -10.24 14.52 -3.24
CA THR A 180 -8.93 15.18 -3.23
C THR A 180 -8.64 15.83 -4.58
N ALA A 181 -9.36 16.92 -4.87
CA ALA A 181 -8.83 18.08 -5.58
C ALA A 181 -8.27 19.13 -4.59
N GLU A 182 -8.50 18.99 -3.28
CA GLU A 182 -8.05 19.94 -2.26
C GLU A 182 -7.17 19.27 -1.20
N THR A 183 -5.86 19.19 -1.47
CA THR A 183 -4.77 19.40 -0.46
C THR A 183 -3.44 19.57 -1.21
N LYS A 184 -3.29 20.70 -1.90
CA LYS A 184 -1.98 21.30 -2.21
C LYS A 184 -2.14 22.81 -2.30
N ALA A 185 -2.35 23.43 -1.15
CA ALA A 185 -2.27 24.88 -0.92
C ALA A 185 -1.39 25.12 0.31
#